data_AF-A0A3E2NMK0-F1
#
_entry.id   AF-A0A3E2NMK0-F1
#
_cell.length_a   1.000
_cell.length_b   1.000
_cell.length_c   1.000
_cell.angle_alpha   90.00
_cell.angle_beta   90.00
_cell.angle_gamma   90.00
#
_symmetry.space_group_name_H-M   'P 1'
#
loop_
_entity.id
_entity.type
_entity.pdbx_description
1 polymer ?
#
loop_
_entity_poly.entity_id
_entity_poly.type
_entity_poly.pdbx_seq_one_letter_code
_entity_poly.pdbx_strand_id
1 'polypeptide(L)'
;MAPIFFTVGAELPIMIIPNTDAHLDGHAVLTYTYNIYRDYGFEDAAMIQLKEKELMLDKKKNPNYMGYITFEDPGKLFTYTADGSEELDSEEVQEIIENISHYRDHPGMWQI
;
A
#
# COMPACT_ATOMS: atom_id res chain seq x y z
N MET A 1 -2.80 10.71 -3.28
CA MET A 1 -1.73 9.88 -3.86
C MET A 1 -2.39 8.90 -4.82
N ALA A 2 -1.81 8.61 -5.98
CA ALA A 2 -2.38 7.68 -6.95
C ALA A 2 -2.04 6.22 -6.57
N PRO A 3 -2.89 5.23 -6.94
CA PRO A 3 -2.55 3.82 -6.82
C PRO A 3 -1.34 3.47 -7.68
N ILE A 4 -0.46 2.60 -7.16
CA ILE A 4 0.76 2.16 -7.83
C ILE A 4 0.59 0.71 -8.25
N PHE A 5 1.00 0.37 -9.47
CA PHE A 5 0.92 -0.98 -10.03
C PHE A 5 2.31 -1.43 -10.45
N PHE A 6 2.74 -2.59 -9.96
CA PHE A 6 4.01 -3.20 -10.35
C PHE A 6 4.01 -4.69 -10.04
N THR A 7 5.05 -5.39 -10.47
CA THR A 7 5.23 -6.83 -10.25
C THR A 7 6.38 -7.03 -9.27
N VAL A 8 6.23 -7.98 -8.34
CA VAL A 8 7.25 -8.35 -7.35
C VAL A 8 7.58 -9.84 -7.43
N GLY A 9 8.73 -10.23 -6.93
CA GLY A 9 9.20 -11.61 -6.97
C GLY A 9 9.35 -12.13 -8.40
N ALA A 10 8.93 -13.38 -8.62
CA ALA A 10 9.05 -14.02 -9.93
C ALA A 10 8.15 -13.36 -10.98
N GLU A 11 6.84 -13.27 -10.72
CA GLU A 11 5.83 -12.72 -11.64
C GLU A 11 4.53 -12.34 -10.88
N LEU A 12 4.60 -11.83 -9.64
CA LEU A 12 3.40 -11.50 -8.86
C LEU A 12 2.94 -10.05 -9.10
N PRO A 13 1.88 -9.82 -9.90
CA PRO A 13 1.31 -8.49 -10.08
C PRO A 13 0.60 -8.01 -8.80
N ILE A 14 0.97 -6.82 -8.35
CA ILE A 14 0.39 -6.19 -7.17
C ILE A 14 -0.04 -4.75 -7.44
N MET A 15 -1.04 -4.34 -6.68
CA MET A 15 -1.57 -2.99 -6.64
C MET A 15 -1.42 -2.45 -5.22
N ILE A 16 -0.85 -1.26 -5.11
CA ILE A 16 -0.67 -0.55 -3.85
C ILE A 16 -1.56 0.68 -3.82
N ILE A 17 -2.43 0.74 -2.82
CA ILE A 17 -3.27 1.90 -2.55
C ILE A 17 -2.69 2.65 -1.33
N PRO A 18 -2.07 3.80 -1.55
CA PRO A 18 -1.57 4.64 -0.48
C PRO A 18 -2.75 5.31 0.25
N ASN A 19 -2.84 5.08 1.56
CA ASN A 19 -3.73 5.78 2.46
C ASN A 19 -2.88 6.58 3.45
N THR A 20 -3.15 7.87 3.61
CA THR A 20 -2.43 8.69 4.59
C THR A 20 -3.33 8.89 5.80
N ASP A 21 -2.90 8.43 6.96
CA ASP A 21 -3.59 8.69 8.22
C ASP A 21 -2.74 9.64 9.07
N ALA A 22 -3.31 10.81 9.38
CA ALA A 22 -2.67 11.81 10.19
C ALA A 22 -3.27 11.74 11.60
N HIS A 23 -2.66 10.94 12.48
CA HIS A 23 -3.01 10.93 13.89
C HIS A 23 -2.43 12.17 14.58
N LEU A 24 -3.30 13.11 14.96
CA LEU A 24 -2.95 14.39 15.59
C LEU A 24 -3.09 14.28 17.12
N ASP A 25 -2.38 13.33 17.74
CA ASP A 25 -2.43 13.09 19.20
C ASP A 25 -1.24 13.76 19.91
N GLY A 26 -1.18 15.09 19.85
CA GLY A 26 -0.19 15.92 20.57
C GLY A 26 1.25 15.92 20.02
N HIS A 27 1.64 14.93 19.23
CA HIS A 27 2.83 14.91 18.38
C HIS A 27 2.39 14.61 16.94
N ALA A 28 2.79 15.45 15.97
CA ALA A 28 2.47 15.22 14.57
C ALA A 28 3.35 14.09 14.01
N VAL A 29 2.88 12.85 14.14
CA VAL A 29 3.46 11.69 13.45
C VAL A 29 2.61 11.45 12.21
N LEU A 30 3.25 11.47 11.04
CA LEU A 30 2.59 11.16 9.78
C LEU A 30 2.74 9.66 9.53
N THR A 31 1.63 8.93 9.58
CA THR A 31 1.60 7.50 9.28
C THR A 31 1.03 7.29 7.88
N TYR A 32 1.87 6.80 6.99
CA TYR A 32 1.48 6.44 5.63
C TYR A 32 1.24 4.94 5.57
N THR A 33 0.02 4.53 5.25
CA THR A 33 -0.40 3.15 5.15
C THR A 33 -0.55 2.76 3.69
N TYR A 34 0.35 1.93 3.19
CA TYR A 34 0.33 1.39 1.83
C TYR A 34 -0.37 0.04 1.84
N ASN A 35 -1.61 0.01 1.36
CA ASN A 35 -2.41 -1.22 1.33
C ASN A 35 -2.09 -2.01 0.08
N ILE A 36 -1.75 -3.28 0.26
CA ILE A 36 -1.29 -4.15 -0.82
C ILE A 36 -2.42 -5.10 -1.22
N TYR A 37 -2.70 -5.09 -2.51
CA TYR A 37 -3.66 -5.95 -3.15
C TYR A 37 -2.98 -6.72 -4.26
N ARG A 38 -3.47 -7.93 -4.51
CA ARG A 38 -3.13 -8.67 -5.71
C ARG A 38 -3.84 -8.05 -6.91
N ASP A 39 -3.07 -7.72 -7.94
CA ASP A 39 -3.62 -7.23 -9.21
C ASP A 39 -3.89 -8.44 -10.12
N TYR A 40 -5.14 -8.60 -10.56
CA TYR A 40 -5.52 -9.66 -11.50
C TYR A 40 -5.62 -9.15 -12.95
N GLY A 41 -5.14 -7.93 -13.24
CA GLY A 41 -5.16 -7.32 -14.57
C GLY A 41 -6.54 -6.84 -15.05
N PHE A 42 -7.57 -6.87 -14.20
CA PHE A 42 -8.96 -6.46 -14.52
C PHE A 42 -9.48 -5.35 -13.61
N GLU A 43 -8.60 -4.56 -13.01
CA GLU A 43 -9.00 -3.53 -12.04
C GLU A 43 -9.39 -2.24 -12.75
N ASP A 44 -10.69 -2.03 -12.93
CA ASP A 44 -11.25 -0.78 -13.45
C ASP A 44 -11.18 0.34 -12.40
N ALA A 45 -11.17 1.60 -12.83
CA ALA A 45 -11.19 2.77 -11.95
C ALA A 45 -12.35 2.74 -10.92
N ALA A 46 -13.47 2.10 -11.26
CA ALA A 46 -14.58 1.88 -10.33
C ALA A 46 -14.23 0.88 -9.20
N MET A 47 -13.46 -0.17 -9.50
CA MET A 47 -12.99 -1.15 -8.50
C MET A 47 -11.95 -0.53 -7.57
N ILE A 48 -11.03 0.27 -8.12
CA ILE A 48 -10.04 1.03 -7.34
C ILE A 48 -10.75 1.94 -6.33
N GLN A 49 -11.74 2.71 -6.77
CA GLN A 49 -12.53 3.57 -5.88
C GLN A 49 -13.32 2.78 -4.83
N LEU A 50 -13.77 1.57 -5.16
CA LEU A 50 -14.44 0.70 -4.19
C LEU A 50 -13.45 0.25 -3.11
N LYS A 51 -12.24 -0.19 -3.51
CA LYS A 51 -11.17 -0.57 -2.59
C LYS A 51 -10.75 0.60 -1.71
N GLU A 52 -10.56 1.79 -2.28
CA GLU A 52 -10.27 3.03 -1.52
C GLU A 52 -11.35 3.32 -0.47
N LYS A 53 -12.64 3.13 -0.81
CA LYS A 53 -13.73 3.26 0.16
C LYS A 53 -13.71 2.17 1.23
N GLU A 54 -13.32 0.94 0.87
CA GLU A 54 -13.17 -0.15 1.83
C GLU A 54 -11.99 0.04 2.77
N LEU A 55 -10.97 0.81 2.40
CA LEU A 55 -9.90 1.19 3.33
C LEU A 55 -10.41 2.03 4.51
N MET A 56 -11.52 2.73 4.34
CA MET A 56 -12.19 3.48 5.41
C MET A 56 -13.11 2.59 6.26
N LEU A 57 -13.26 1.31 5.92
CA LEU A 57 -14.08 0.36 6.68
C LEU A 57 -13.20 -0.47 7.60
N ASP A 58 -13.69 -0.66 8.83
CA ASP A 58 -13.05 -1.43 9.90
C ASP A 58 -12.78 -2.92 9.53
N LYS A 59 -13.47 -3.43 8.50
CA LYS A 59 -13.31 -4.80 8.01
C LYS A 59 -13.14 -4.80 6.50
N LYS A 60 -11.89 -5.01 6.07
CA LYS A 60 -11.53 -5.24 4.67
C LYS A 60 -12.05 -6.63 4.28
N LYS A 61 -13.03 -6.70 3.39
CA LYS A 61 -13.62 -7.98 2.91
C LYS A 61 -13.03 -8.45 1.58
N ASN A 62 -12.04 -7.73 1.06
CA ASN A 62 -11.44 -8.05 -0.23
C ASN A 62 -10.62 -9.34 -0.15
N PRO A 63 -10.98 -10.39 -0.93
CA PRO A 63 -10.19 -11.61 -1.00
C PRO A 63 -8.80 -11.38 -1.61
N ASN A 64 -8.63 -10.28 -2.33
CA ASN A 64 -7.37 -9.90 -2.99
C ASN A 64 -6.46 -9.08 -2.07
N TYR A 65 -6.83 -8.88 -0.81
CA TYR A 65 -6.05 -8.11 0.15
C TYR A 65 -4.92 -8.99 0.73
N MET A 66 -3.68 -8.51 0.62
CA MET A 66 -2.47 -9.22 1.08
C MET A 66 -1.87 -8.60 2.34
N GLY A 67 -2.39 -7.44 2.77
CA GLY A 67 -1.94 -6.74 3.97
C GLY A 67 -1.59 -5.29 3.67
N TYR A 68 -0.80 -4.69 4.56
CA TYR A 68 -0.41 -3.30 4.44
C TYR A 68 0.97 -3.04 5.01
N ILE A 69 1.64 -2.02 4.47
CA ILE A 69 2.88 -1.48 5.00
C ILE A 69 2.59 -0.13 5.63
N THR A 70 2.94 0.06 6.89
CA THR A 70 2.94 1.39 7.50
C THR A 70 4.33 2.00 7.43
N PHE A 71 4.38 3.29 7.17
CA PHE A 71 5.56 4.13 7.31
C PHE A 71 5.26 5.24 8.29
N GLU A 72 6.09 5.38 9.31
CA GLU A 72 5.97 6.45 10.30
C GLU A 72 7.08 7.51 10.09
N ASP A 73 6.69 8.77 9.85
CA ASP A 73 7.60 9.92 9.80
C ASP A 73 7.57 10.70 11.13
N PRO A 74 8.71 11.03 11.78
CA PRO A 74 10.09 10.97 11.27
C PRO A 74 10.86 9.66 11.53
N GLY A 75 10.20 8.63 12.07
CA GLY A 75 10.84 7.37 12.45
C GLY A 75 11.47 6.58 11.29
N LYS A 76 11.06 6.86 10.05
CA LYS A 76 11.44 6.15 8.83
C LYS A 76 11.32 4.63 8.94
N LEU A 77 10.39 4.17 9.77
CA LEU A 77 10.19 2.76 10.04
C LEU A 77 9.13 2.23 9.08
N PHE A 78 9.51 1.27 8.24
CA PHE A 78 8.57 0.50 7.45
C PHE A 78 8.19 -0.75 8.23
N THR A 79 6.89 -0.94 8.48
CA THR A 79 6.35 -2.13 9.13
C THR A 79 5.37 -2.79 8.18
N TYR A 80 5.62 -4.05 7.80
CA TYR A 80 4.67 -4.86 7.06
C TYR A 80 3.78 -5.65 8.03
N THR A 81 2.47 -5.55 7.81
CA THR A 81 1.46 -6.33 8.52
C THR A 81 0.71 -7.19 7.52
N ALA A 82 0.92 -8.50 7.62
CA ALA A 82 0.16 -9.51 6.88
C ALA A 82 -1.25 -9.65 7.46
N ASP A 83 -2.14 -8.72 7.09
CA ASP A 83 -3.57 -8.68 7.46
C ASP A 83 -4.46 -9.26 6.34
N GLY A 84 -3.83 -9.90 5.34
CA GLY A 84 -4.46 -10.43 4.14
C GLY A 84 -4.71 -11.94 4.17
N SER A 85 -5.27 -12.45 3.07
CA SER A 85 -5.44 -13.91 2.87
C SER A 85 -4.17 -14.60 2.37
N GLU A 86 -3.28 -13.83 1.72
CA GLU A 86 -1.99 -14.28 1.22
C GLU A 86 -0.90 -13.42 1.88
N GLU A 87 0.11 -14.07 2.47
CA GLU A 87 1.28 -13.41 3.06
C GLU A 87 2.37 -13.28 1.99
N LEU A 88 3.03 -12.11 1.97
CA LEU A 88 4.16 -11.84 1.08
C LEU A 88 5.46 -12.33 1.73
N ASP A 89 6.36 -12.88 0.91
CA ASP A 89 7.69 -13.24 1.36
C ASP A 89 8.51 -11.98 1.72
N SER A 90 9.54 -12.16 2.55
CA SER A 90 10.45 -11.08 2.94
C SER A 90 11.12 -10.41 1.73
N GLU A 91 11.44 -11.17 0.68
CA GLU A 91 12.00 -10.62 -0.57
C GLU A 91 10.99 -9.71 -1.27
N GLU A 92 9.74 -10.16 -1.41
CA GLU A 92 8.66 -9.39 -2.04
C GLU A 92 8.34 -8.12 -1.25
N VAL A 93 8.27 -8.22 0.08
CA VAL A 93 8.06 -7.07 0.97
C VAL A 93 9.18 -6.04 0.80
N GLN A 94 10.43 -6.48 0.69
CA GLN A 94 11.55 -5.59 0.49
C GLN A 94 11.46 -4.84 -0.85
N GLU A 95 11.16 -5.56 -1.94
CA GLU A 95 10.96 -4.94 -3.26
C GLU A 95 9.83 -3.89 -3.23
N ILE A 96 8.75 -4.18 -2.50
CA ILE A 96 7.65 -3.22 -2.32
C ILE A 96 8.12 -1.97 -1.60
N ILE A 97 8.84 -2.11 -0.48
CA ILE A 97 9.35 -0.98 0.30
C ILE A 97 10.30 -0.13 -0.54
N GLU A 98 11.16 -0.76 -1.34
CA GLU A 98 12.09 -0.08 -2.25
C GLU A 98 11.32 0.72 -3.31
N ASN A 99 10.31 0.12 -3.95
CA ASN A 99 9.45 0.81 -4.91
C ASN A 99 8.72 1.99 -4.26
N ILE A 100 8.06 1.79 -3.12
CA ILE A 100 7.35 2.86 -2.40
C ILE A 100 8.31 4.01 -2.04
N SER A 101 9.50 3.67 -1.54
CA SER A 101 10.53 4.65 -1.20
C SER A 101 10.97 5.43 -2.44
N HIS A 102 11.17 4.76 -3.57
CA HIS A 102 11.54 5.38 -4.83
C HIS A 102 10.46 6.35 -5.34
N TYR A 103 9.19 5.96 -5.29
CA TYR A 103 8.06 6.86 -5.59
C TYR A 103 8.04 8.06 -4.64
N ARG A 104 8.25 7.86 -3.35
CA ARG A 104 8.21 8.95 -2.37
C ARG A 104 9.36 9.94 -2.52
N ASP A 105 10.57 9.47 -2.85
CA ASP A 105 11.72 10.33 -3.11
C ASP A 105 11.53 11.17 -4.39
N HIS A 106 10.72 10.66 -5.33
CA HIS A 106 10.39 11.30 -6.60
C HIS A 106 8.91 11.70 -6.68
N PRO A 107 8.50 12.81 -6.05
CA PRO A 107 7.10 13.27 -6.05
C PRO A 107 6.50 13.45 -7.46
N GLY A 108 7.33 13.66 -8.49
CA GLY A 108 6.89 13.74 -9.89
C GLY A 108 6.30 12.44 -10.46
N MET A 109 6.65 11.27 -9.92
CA MET A 109 6.08 9.98 -10.35
C MET A 109 4.68 9.73 -9.80
N TRP A 110 4.25 10.49 -8.79
CA TRP A 110 2.89 10.44 -8.28
C TRP A 110 1.87 11.19 -9.15
N GLN A 111 2.35 11.91 -10.18
CA GLN A 111 1.51 12.67 -11.11
C GLN A 111 1.36 11.90 -12.42
N ILE A 112 0.27 11.16 -12.57
CA ILE A 112 -0.24 10.74 -13.87
C ILE A 112 -1.75 10.98 -13.90
#